data_AF-A0AAE3QP12-F1
#
_entry.id   AF-A0AAE3QP12-F1
#
_cell.length_a   1.000
_cell.length_b   1.000
_cell.length_c   1.000
_cell.angle_alpha   90.00
_cell.angle_beta   90.00
_cell.angle_gamma   90.00
#
_symmetry.space_group_name_H-M   'P 1'
#
loop_
_entity.id
_entity.type
_entity.pdbx_description
1 polymer ?
#
loop_
_entity_poly.entity_id
_entity_poly.type
_entity_poly.pdbx_seq_one_letter_code
_entity_poly.pdbx_strand_id
1 'polypeptide(L)'
;MIDYFTSLISQGYSFFLIWLIVFILLVKVYFDAYQKEVVTVLEAMNLLMAVCGLYVFYFWFHEAFTYFMSNPYSRYIFITHIKAPYGSVVWITAIVGSLLTQLFWIPKLRHNMVLSLFIWLSLHLEAIIIFITSSFSDYLPSGWVTKPVSVGEQILSRVLYVGMVTGVYFFLWKRKKK
;
A
#
# COMPACT_ATOMS: atom_id res chain seq x y z
N MET A 1 -2.06 4.93 -18.02
CA MET A 1 -2.75 3.67 -17.71
C MET A 1 -1.88 2.98 -16.68
N ILE A 2 -2.00 3.40 -15.42
CA ILE A 2 -1.22 2.83 -14.32
C ILE A 2 -1.72 1.41 -14.15
N ASP A 3 -0.81 0.44 -14.22
CA ASP A 3 -1.21 -0.96 -14.15
C ASP A 3 -1.86 -1.22 -12.79
N TYR A 4 -3.19 -1.37 -12.81
CA TYR A 4 -3.99 -1.84 -11.67
C TYR A 4 -3.33 -3.04 -10.99
N PHE A 5 -2.63 -3.87 -11.77
CA PHE A 5 -1.82 -4.99 -11.32
C PHE A 5 -0.72 -4.62 -10.30
N THR A 6 0.09 -3.58 -10.56
CA THR A 6 1.16 -3.15 -9.64
C THR A 6 0.57 -2.61 -8.35
N SER A 7 -0.53 -1.86 -8.45
CA SER A 7 -1.27 -1.37 -7.29
C SER A 7 -1.95 -2.50 -6.49
N LEU A 8 -2.45 -3.55 -7.18
CA LEU A 8 -3.05 -4.73 -6.57
C LEU A 8 -1.99 -5.54 -5.79
N ILE A 9 -0.78 -5.66 -6.34
CA ILE A 9 0.34 -6.31 -5.64
C ILE A 9 0.71 -5.48 -4.41
N SER A 10 0.89 -4.17 -4.56
CA SER A 10 1.14 -3.23 -3.46
C SER A 10 0.13 -3.34 -2.31
N GLN A 11 -1.15 -3.39 -2.68
CA GLN A 11 -2.24 -3.57 -1.72
C GLN A 11 -2.24 -4.98 -1.12
N GLY A 12 -2.06 -6.03 -1.92
CA GLY A 12 -2.09 -7.42 -1.46
C GLY A 12 -1.11 -7.71 -0.34
N TYR A 13 0.16 -7.33 -0.50
CA TYR A 13 1.17 -7.57 0.56
C TYR A 13 1.03 -6.59 1.73
N SER A 14 0.54 -5.35 1.50
CA SER A 14 0.31 -4.41 2.59
C SER A 14 -0.90 -4.77 3.46
N PHE A 15 -1.94 -5.38 2.88
CA PHE A 15 -3.04 -5.98 3.65
C PHE A 15 -2.58 -7.13 4.53
N PHE A 16 -1.66 -7.95 4.03
CA PHE A 16 -1.11 -9.07 4.80
C PHE A 16 -0.34 -8.58 6.04
N LEU A 17 0.36 -7.44 5.94
CA LEU A 17 1.10 -6.87 7.08
C LEU A 17 0.24 -6.42 8.24
N ILE A 18 -0.89 -5.75 7.99
CA ILE A 18 -1.72 -5.27 9.08
C ILE A 18 -2.31 -6.45 9.87
N TRP A 19 -2.72 -7.50 9.15
CA TRP A 19 -3.19 -8.74 9.74
C TRP A 19 -2.12 -9.40 10.59
N LEU A 20 -0.88 -9.36 10.12
CA LEU A 20 0.24 -9.98 10.80
C LEU A 20 0.70 -9.16 12.02
N ILE A 21 0.68 -7.83 11.94
CA ILE A 21 0.95 -6.95 13.09
C ILE A 21 -0.13 -7.14 14.17
N VAL A 22 -1.41 -7.20 13.77
CA VAL A 22 -2.52 -7.50 14.69
C VAL A 22 -2.35 -8.89 15.31
N PHE A 23 -2.01 -9.90 14.51
CA PHE A 23 -1.74 -11.25 15.00
C PHE A 23 -0.58 -11.28 16.00
N ILE A 24 0.53 -10.60 15.69
CA ILE A 24 1.68 -10.49 16.58
C ILE A 24 1.30 -9.81 17.91
N LEU A 25 0.53 -8.73 17.87
CA LEU A 25 0.05 -8.05 19.07
C LEU A 25 -0.86 -8.97 19.92
N LEU A 26 -1.72 -9.76 19.28
CA LEU A 26 -2.57 -10.73 19.97
C LEU A 26 -1.74 -11.85 20.61
N VAL A 27 -0.79 -12.43 19.88
CA VAL A 27 0.09 -13.48 20.43
C VAL A 27 0.92 -12.93 21.59
N LYS A 28 1.47 -11.72 21.48
CA LYS A 28 2.20 -11.07 22.57
C LYS A 28 1.36 -10.87 23.84
N VAL A 29 0.08 -10.53 23.70
CA VAL A 29 -0.80 -10.27 24.84
C VAL A 29 -1.31 -11.56 25.48
N TYR A 30 -1.53 -12.61 24.68
CA TYR A 30 -2.18 -13.83 25.15
C TYR A 30 -1.24 -15.01 25.39
N PHE A 31 -0.04 -15.02 24.81
CA PHE A 31 0.87 -16.16 24.85
C PHE A 31 2.35 -15.75 24.90
N ASP A 32 2.88 -15.58 26.11
CA ASP A 32 4.30 -15.24 26.32
C ASP A 32 5.29 -16.32 25.85
N ALA A 33 4.84 -17.59 25.77
CA ALA A 33 5.69 -18.69 25.32
C ALA A 33 6.13 -18.56 23.85
N TYR A 34 5.37 -17.85 23.01
CA TYR A 34 5.58 -17.78 21.56
C TYR A 34 6.29 -16.51 21.08
N GLN A 35 6.83 -15.71 21.99
CA GLN A 35 7.49 -14.44 21.67
C GLN A 35 8.66 -14.60 20.68
N LYS A 36 9.40 -15.71 20.74
CA LYS A 36 10.53 -15.97 19.82
C LYS A 36 10.05 -16.25 18.39
N GLU A 37 9.03 -17.09 18.25
CA GLU A 37 8.47 -17.46 16.94
C GLU A 37 7.85 -16.24 16.24
N VAL A 38 7.18 -15.37 17.02
CA VAL A 38 6.64 -14.09 16.57
C VAL A 38 7.70 -13.20 15.91
N VAL A 39 8.89 -13.10 16.49
CA VAL A 39 9.98 -12.28 15.94
C VAL A 39 10.50 -12.87 14.62
N THR A 40 10.64 -14.19 14.55
CA THR A 40 11.06 -14.90 13.32
C THR A 40 10.04 -14.72 12.19
N VAL A 41 8.75 -14.80 12.49
CA VAL A 41 7.69 -14.56 11.49
C VAL A 41 7.72 -13.10 11.02
N LEU A 42 7.87 -12.13 11.93
CA LEU A 42 7.98 -10.71 11.57
C LEU A 42 9.18 -10.44 10.64
N GLU A 43 10.32 -11.05 10.95
CA GLU A 43 11.54 -10.93 10.16
C GLU A 43 11.37 -11.46 8.73
N ALA A 44 10.81 -12.66 8.58
CA ALA A 44 10.53 -13.27 7.28
C ALA A 44 9.59 -12.40 6.44
N MET A 45 8.62 -11.75 7.07
CA MET A 45 7.61 -10.93 6.40
C MET A 45 8.14 -9.57 5.97
N ASN A 46 8.90 -8.90 6.83
CA ASN A 46 9.56 -7.65 6.46
C ASN A 46 10.56 -7.87 5.30
N LEU A 47 11.14 -9.07 5.20
CA LEU A 47 11.99 -9.44 4.07
C LEU A 47 11.19 -9.72 2.78
N LEU A 48 10.05 -10.41 2.89
CA LEU A 48 9.10 -10.58 1.78
C LEU A 48 8.65 -9.23 1.22
N MET A 49 8.34 -8.26 2.09
CA MET A 49 8.00 -6.90 1.68
C MET A 49 9.11 -6.23 0.90
N ALA A 50 10.37 -6.37 1.33
CA ALA A 50 11.50 -5.76 0.64
C ALA A 50 11.59 -6.28 -0.81
N VAL A 51 11.34 -7.58 -1.01
CA VAL A 51 11.28 -8.22 -2.33
C VAL A 51 10.09 -7.71 -3.15
N CYS A 52 8.89 -7.65 -2.56
CA CYS A 52 7.71 -7.11 -3.25
C CYS A 52 7.89 -5.62 -3.60
N GLY A 53 8.54 -4.83 -2.75
CA GLY A 53 8.86 -3.43 -3.01
C GLY A 53 9.84 -3.24 -4.16
N LEU A 54 10.83 -4.14 -4.31
CA LEU A 54 11.71 -4.17 -5.48
C LEU A 54 10.93 -4.48 -6.76
N TYR A 55 9.98 -5.42 -6.69
CA TYR A 55 9.13 -5.76 -7.82
C TYR A 55 8.28 -4.55 -8.24
N VAL A 56 7.61 -3.90 -7.30
CA VAL A 56 6.83 -2.67 -7.57
C VAL A 56 7.71 -1.58 -8.18
N PHE A 57 8.91 -1.34 -7.62
CA PHE A 57 9.87 -0.38 -8.16
C PHE A 57 10.27 -0.71 -9.60
N TYR A 58 10.52 -1.99 -9.90
CA TYR A 58 10.85 -2.46 -11.25
C TYR A 58 9.73 -2.16 -12.25
N PHE A 59 8.46 -2.43 -11.92
CA PHE A 59 7.33 -2.15 -12.83
C PHE A 59 7.16 -0.66 -13.09
N TRP A 60 7.26 0.17 -12.04
CA TRP A 60 7.20 1.63 -12.19
C TRP A 60 8.30 2.16 -13.11
N PHE A 61 9.53 1.66 -12.95
CA PHE A 61 10.65 2.04 -13.81
C PHE A 61 10.47 1.53 -15.25
N HIS A 62 10.03 0.29 -15.42
CA HIS A 62 9.78 -0.32 -16.72
C HIS A 62 8.67 0.42 -17.50
N GLU A 63 7.60 0.83 -16.83
CA GLU A 63 6.52 1.62 -17.42
C GLU A 63 7.06 2.98 -17.89
N ALA A 64 7.77 3.70 -17.01
CA ALA A 64 8.38 4.98 -17.35
C ALA A 64 9.33 4.86 -18.56
N PHE A 65 10.14 3.81 -18.60
CA PHE A 65 11.09 3.57 -19.69
C PHE A 65 10.38 3.25 -21.01
N THR A 66 9.31 2.46 -20.97
CA THR A 66 8.52 2.09 -22.15
C THR A 66 7.84 3.32 -22.76
N TYR A 67 7.21 4.17 -21.95
CA TYR A 67 6.63 5.43 -22.45
C TYR A 67 7.71 6.37 -23.01
N PHE A 68 8.89 6.41 -22.40
CA PHE A 68 9.99 7.26 -22.85
C PHE A 68 10.62 6.82 -24.18
N MET A 69 10.76 5.49 -24.40
CA MET A 69 11.33 4.91 -25.62
C MET A 69 10.31 4.70 -26.75
N SER A 70 9.03 4.93 -26.47
CA SER A 70 7.96 4.85 -27.48
C SER A 70 7.97 6.06 -28.44
N ASN A 71 6.88 6.23 -29.19
CA ASN A 71 6.78 7.31 -30.17
C ASN A 71 6.79 8.72 -29.50
N PRO A 72 7.11 9.79 -30.25
CA PRO A 72 7.17 11.15 -29.71
C PRO A 72 5.85 11.62 -29.07
N TYR A 73 4.72 11.11 -29.55
CA TYR A 73 3.38 11.44 -29.06
C TYR A 73 3.10 10.84 -27.67
N SER A 74 3.43 9.57 -27.47
CA SER A 74 3.34 8.85 -26.19
C SER A 74 4.29 9.43 -25.15
N ARG A 75 5.49 9.86 -25.56
CA ARG A 75 6.43 10.59 -24.70
C ARG A 75 5.87 11.95 -24.25
N TYR A 76 5.21 12.68 -25.17
CA TYR A 76 4.53 13.94 -24.84
C TYR A 76 3.37 13.72 -23.86
N ILE A 77 2.56 12.68 -24.08
CA ILE A 77 1.47 12.28 -23.16
C ILE A 77 2.04 11.95 -21.76
N PHE A 78 3.13 11.18 -21.69
CA PHE A 78 3.78 10.83 -20.43
C PHE A 78 4.29 12.06 -19.66
N ILE A 79 4.97 12.98 -20.34
CA ILE A 79 5.44 14.23 -19.73
C ILE A 79 4.26 15.08 -19.26
N THR A 80 3.18 15.11 -20.02
CA THR A 80 1.95 15.83 -19.66
C THR A 80 1.28 15.20 -18.45
N HIS A 81 1.30 13.87 -18.31
CA HIS A 81 0.81 13.17 -17.12
C HIS A 81 1.65 13.44 -15.88
N ILE A 82 2.98 13.48 -15.99
CA ILE A 82 3.84 13.85 -14.85
C ILE A 82 3.57 15.29 -14.40
N LYS A 83 3.36 16.19 -15.37
CA LYS A 83 3.06 17.61 -15.12
C LYS A 83 1.59 17.88 -14.79
N ALA A 84 0.73 16.86 -14.88
CA ALA A 84 -0.69 17.00 -14.58
C ALA A 84 -0.89 17.34 -13.09
N PRO A 85 -2.00 17.99 -12.73
CA PRO A 85 -2.38 18.17 -11.32
C PRO A 85 -2.32 16.81 -10.61
N TYR A 86 -1.54 16.73 -9.52
CA TYR A 86 -1.29 15.51 -8.74
C TYR A 86 -0.48 14.38 -9.42
N GLY A 87 -0.05 14.55 -10.67
CA GLY A 87 0.79 13.58 -11.39
C GLY A 87 2.14 13.36 -10.70
N SER A 88 2.85 14.43 -10.40
CA SER A 88 4.14 14.37 -9.65
C SER A 88 4.00 13.71 -8.28
N VAL A 89 2.86 13.91 -7.61
CA VAL A 89 2.57 13.33 -6.30
C VAL A 89 2.48 11.80 -6.40
N VAL A 90 1.80 11.26 -7.42
CA VAL A 90 1.72 9.81 -7.66
C VAL A 90 3.12 9.20 -7.76
N TRP A 91 3.97 9.76 -8.62
CA TRP A 91 5.35 9.27 -8.82
C TRP A 91 6.20 9.34 -7.56
N ILE A 92 6.12 10.44 -6.81
CA ILE A 92 6.87 10.58 -5.56
C ILE A 92 6.40 9.55 -4.54
N THR A 93 5.09 9.32 -4.39
CA THR A 93 4.59 8.36 -3.41
C THR A 93 4.94 6.92 -3.73
N ALA A 94 4.91 6.53 -5.01
CA ALA A 94 5.34 5.21 -5.45
C ALA A 94 6.84 4.97 -5.20
N ILE A 95 7.68 5.96 -5.52
CA ILE A 95 9.12 5.87 -5.32
C ILE A 95 9.46 5.83 -3.82
N VAL A 96 8.85 6.70 -3.02
CA VAL A 96 9.09 6.75 -1.57
C VAL A 96 8.64 5.46 -0.89
N GLY A 97 7.45 4.95 -1.19
CA GLY A 97 6.97 3.68 -0.64
C GLY A 97 7.89 2.52 -0.99
N SER A 98 8.32 2.44 -2.25
CA SER A 98 9.23 1.39 -2.72
C SER A 98 10.63 1.51 -2.11
N LEU A 99 11.18 2.72 -1.97
CA LEU A 99 12.49 2.94 -1.34
C LEU A 99 12.46 2.65 0.17
N LEU A 100 11.37 3.00 0.86
CA LEU A 100 11.25 2.75 2.29
C LEU A 100 11.22 1.25 2.60
N THR A 101 10.61 0.42 1.74
CA THR A 101 10.68 -1.06 1.91
C THR A 101 12.10 -1.61 1.83
N GLN A 102 13.02 -0.93 1.12
CA GLN A 102 14.42 -1.36 1.02
C GLN A 102 15.18 -1.20 2.34
N LEU A 103 14.66 -0.43 3.30
CA LEU A 103 15.27 -0.32 4.62
C LEU A 103 15.28 -1.66 5.38
N PHE A 104 14.42 -2.61 5.02
CA PHE A 104 14.37 -3.93 5.65
C PHE A 104 15.54 -4.86 5.31
N TRP A 105 16.36 -4.54 4.31
CA TRP A 105 17.63 -5.22 4.09
C TRP A 105 18.60 -5.03 5.26
N ILE A 106 18.43 -3.95 6.03
CA ILE A 106 19.24 -3.67 7.21
C ILE A 106 18.70 -4.53 8.38
N PRO A 107 19.49 -5.46 8.94
CA PRO A 107 19.05 -6.36 10.00
C PRO A 107 18.52 -5.66 11.26
N LYS A 108 18.99 -4.44 11.53
CA LYS A 108 18.53 -3.63 12.67
C LYS A 108 17.13 -3.07 12.46
N LEU A 109 16.75 -2.77 11.22
CA LEU A 109 15.50 -2.10 10.89
C LEU A 109 14.35 -3.08 10.68
N ARG A 110 14.62 -4.34 10.29
CA ARG A 110 13.60 -5.38 10.09
C ARG A 110 12.91 -5.89 11.35
N HIS A 111 13.41 -5.54 12.53
CA HIS A 111 12.75 -5.88 13.80
C HIS A 111 11.90 -4.72 14.34
N ASN A 112 11.90 -3.57 13.65
CA ASN A 112 11.21 -2.38 14.12
C ASN A 112 9.75 -2.35 13.63
N MET A 113 8.81 -2.62 14.53
CA MET A 113 7.37 -2.58 14.25
C MET A 113 6.89 -1.20 13.79
N VAL A 114 7.48 -0.12 14.31
CA VAL A 114 7.10 1.26 13.95
C VAL A 114 7.43 1.53 12.50
N LEU A 115 8.59 1.06 12.03
CA LEU A 115 8.98 1.18 10.63
C LEU A 115 8.02 0.43 9.70
N SER A 116 7.63 -0.79 10.06
CA SER A 116 6.63 -1.56 9.31
C SER A 116 5.27 -0.84 9.23
N LEU A 117 4.85 -0.16 10.29
CA LEU A 117 3.61 0.64 10.27
C LEU A 117 3.71 1.88 9.37
N PHE A 118 4.84 2.59 9.39
CA PHE A 118 5.05 3.73 8.50
C PHE A 118 5.06 3.32 7.03
N ILE A 119 5.72 2.21 6.71
CA ILE A 119 5.75 1.68 5.33
C ILE A 119 4.36 1.24 4.90
N TRP A 120 3.62 0.55 5.77
CA TRP A 120 2.23 0.20 5.51
C TRP A 120 1.37 1.43 5.18
N LEU A 121 1.48 2.50 5.97
CA LEU A 121 0.75 3.74 5.74
C LEU A 121 1.13 4.38 4.41
N SER A 122 2.43 4.42 4.08
CA SER A 122 2.93 4.99 2.82
C SER A 122 2.32 4.30 1.59
N LEU A 123 2.25 2.97 1.60
CA LEU A 123 1.72 2.19 0.48
C LEU A 123 0.20 2.37 0.31
N HIS A 124 -0.53 2.60 1.40
CA HIS A 124 -1.96 2.92 1.33
C HIS A 124 -2.21 4.34 0.83
N LEU A 125 -1.33 5.29 1.18
CA LEU A 125 -1.41 6.65 0.65
C LEU A 125 -1.20 6.68 -0.87
N GLU A 126 -0.28 5.87 -1.41
CA GLU A 126 -0.09 5.71 -2.87
C GLU A 126 -1.41 5.34 -3.55
N ALA A 127 -2.13 4.33 -3.04
CA ALA A 127 -3.40 3.89 -3.61
C ALA A 127 -4.51 4.97 -3.53
N ILE A 128 -4.57 5.74 -2.44
CA ILE A 128 -5.52 6.85 -2.29
C ILE A 128 -5.26 7.91 -3.36
N ILE A 129 -3.99 8.26 -3.58
CA ILE A 129 -3.60 9.29 -4.53
C ILE A 129 -3.89 8.84 -5.97
N ILE A 130 -3.64 7.57 -6.29
CA ILE A 130 -3.99 6.97 -7.60
C ILE A 130 -5.50 7.01 -7.83
N PHE A 131 -6.32 6.64 -6.84
CA PHE A 131 -7.78 6.67 -6.93
C PHE A 131 -8.33 8.10 -7.13
N ILE A 132 -7.74 9.07 -6.43
CA ILE A 132 -8.12 10.48 -6.57
C ILE A 132 -7.75 11.00 -7.97
N THR A 133 -6.55 10.69 -8.47
CA THR A 133 -6.12 11.13 -9.81
C THR A 133 -6.91 10.47 -10.94
N SER A 134 -7.28 9.20 -10.81
CA SER A 134 -8.12 8.54 -11.82
C SER A 134 -9.53 9.11 -11.88
N SER A 135 -10.08 9.59 -10.76
CA SER A 135 -11.41 10.21 -10.70
C SER A 135 -11.47 11.57 -11.40
N PHE A 136 -10.34 12.26 -11.60
CA PHE A 136 -10.30 13.59 -12.22
C PHE A 136 -10.14 13.58 -13.75
N SER A 137 -9.87 12.43 -14.36
CA SER A 137 -9.54 12.37 -15.79
C SER A 137 -10.19 11.15 -16.45
N ASP A 138 -11.47 11.30 -16.81
CA ASP A 138 -12.14 10.39 -17.72
C ASP A 138 -11.75 10.62 -19.19
N TYR A 139 -12.03 9.62 -20.03
CA TYR A 139 -11.67 9.56 -21.46
C TYR A 139 -12.21 10.73 -22.32
N LEU A 140 -13.23 11.46 -21.87
CA LEU A 140 -13.81 12.61 -22.55
C LEU A 140 -13.63 13.88 -21.70
N PRO A 141 -13.10 14.99 -22.26
CA PRO A 141 -12.99 16.27 -21.55
C PRO A 141 -14.32 16.83 -21.04
N SER A 142 -15.44 16.47 -21.68
CA SER A 142 -16.80 16.84 -21.26
C SER A 142 -17.26 16.14 -19.97
N GLY A 143 -16.57 15.09 -19.54
CA GLY A 143 -16.84 14.34 -18.31
C GLY A 143 -15.94 14.72 -17.13
N TRP A 144 -15.04 15.69 -17.30
CA TRP A 144 -14.17 16.18 -16.23
C TRP A 144 -14.97 16.95 -15.18
N VAL A 145 -15.63 16.19 -14.32
CA VAL A 145 -16.30 16.70 -13.14
C VAL A 145 -15.37 16.46 -11.97
N THR A 146 -15.01 17.52 -11.25
CA THR A 146 -14.53 17.42 -9.88
C THR A 146 -15.68 16.87 -9.02
N LYS A 147 -16.02 15.58 -9.17
CA LYS A 147 -16.91 14.94 -8.20
C LYS A 147 -16.12 14.95 -6.89
N PRO A 148 -16.55 15.71 -5.86
CA PRO A 148 -15.95 15.55 -4.56
C PRO A 148 -16.18 14.09 -4.19
N VAL A 149 -15.08 13.34 -3.99
CA VAL A 149 -15.19 11.96 -3.53
C VAL A 149 -16.06 12.00 -2.29
N SER A 150 -17.16 11.23 -2.29
CA SER A 150 -18.09 11.20 -1.16
C SER A 150 -17.30 10.79 0.08
N VAL A 151 -17.04 11.76 0.95
CA VAL A 151 -16.34 11.55 2.22
C VAL A 151 -17.07 10.44 3.00
N GLY A 152 -18.40 10.34 2.83
CA GLY A 152 -19.22 9.28 3.38
C GLY A 152 -18.85 7.87 2.88
N GLU A 153 -18.57 7.67 1.60
CA GLU A 153 -18.20 6.35 1.05
C GLU A 153 -16.79 5.92 1.51
N GLN A 154 -15.86 6.87 1.61
CA GLN A 154 -14.52 6.60 2.16
C GLN A 154 -14.55 6.31 3.66
N ILE A 155 -15.38 7.04 4.42
CA ILE A 155 -15.54 6.78 5.86
C ILE A 155 -16.26 5.45 6.06
N LEU A 156 -17.31 5.15 5.29
CA LEU A 156 -18.06 3.91 5.40
C LEU A 156 -17.20 2.68 5.10
N SER A 157 -16.43 2.69 4.01
CA SER A 157 -15.51 1.59 3.70
C SER A 157 -14.46 1.38 4.79
N ARG A 158 -13.96 2.46 5.42
CA ARG A 158 -13.02 2.40 6.55
C ARG A 158 -13.68 1.94 7.86
N VAL A 159 -14.92 2.34 8.13
CA VAL A 159 -15.69 1.89 9.30
C VAL A 159 -16.04 0.42 9.16
N LEU A 160 -16.44 -0.03 7.97
CA LEU A 160 -16.64 -1.45 7.67
C LEU A 160 -15.35 -2.25 7.80
N TYR A 161 -14.22 -1.68 7.37
CA TYR A 161 -12.91 -2.29 7.51
C TYR A 161 -12.50 -2.44 8.98
N VAL A 162 -12.57 -1.37 9.77
CA VAL A 162 -12.31 -1.40 11.22
C VAL A 162 -13.33 -2.32 11.91
N GLY A 163 -14.58 -2.33 11.47
CA GLY A 163 -15.65 -3.21 11.93
C GLY A 163 -15.38 -4.70 11.65
N MET A 164 -14.83 -5.05 10.49
CA MET A 164 -14.40 -6.41 10.19
C MET A 164 -13.25 -6.85 11.09
N VAL A 165 -12.24 -5.98 11.28
CA VAL A 165 -11.08 -6.26 12.13
C VAL A 165 -11.49 -6.41 13.60
N THR A 166 -12.32 -5.50 14.11
CA THR A 166 -12.84 -5.54 15.49
C THR A 166 -13.87 -6.64 15.71
N GLY A 167 -14.65 -7.01 14.68
CA GLY A 167 -15.61 -8.10 14.71
C GLY A 167 -14.95 -9.47 14.85
N VAL A 168 -13.84 -9.70 14.14
CA VAL A 168 -13.02 -10.92 14.31
C VAL A 168 -12.43 -10.97 15.71
N TYR A 169 -11.93 -9.84 16.24
CA TYR A 169 -11.44 -9.75 17.62
C TYR A 169 -12.52 -10.10 18.64
N PHE A 170 -13.72 -9.52 18.54
CA PHE A 170 -14.83 -9.79 19.46
C PHE A 170 -15.34 -11.24 19.35
N PHE A 171 -15.36 -11.82 18.15
CA PHE A 171 -15.74 -13.22 17.94
C PHE A 171 -14.76 -14.18 18.62
N LEU A 172 -13.46 -13.94 18.45
CA LEU A 172 -12.41 -14.72 19.12
C LEU A 172 -12.43 -14.52 20.64
N TRP A 173 -12.71 -13.30 21.12
CA TRP A 173 -12.87 -13.01 22.55
C TRP A 173 -14.06 -13.76 23.17
N LYS A 174 -15.20 -13.84 22.47
CA LYS A 174 -16.41 -14.53 22.96
C LYS A 174 -16.21 -16.05 23.07
N ARG A 175 -15.35 -16.66 22.24
CA ARG A 175 -14.96 -18.08 22.37
C ARG A 175 -14.14 -18.39 23.62
N LYS A 176 -13.49 -17.40 24.24
CA LYS A 176 -12.67 -17.56 25.46
C LYS A 176 -13.49 -17.69 26.75
N LYS A 177 -14.79 -17.38 26.71
CA LYS A 177 -15.72 -17.47 27.87
C LYS A 177 -16.55 -18.76 27.92
N LYS A 178 -16.30 -19.71 27.01
CA LYS A 178 -16.80 -21.08 27.09
C LYS A 178 -15.63 -21.99 27.43
#